data_AF-A0A3D5Z3F3-F1
#
_entry.id   AF-A0A3D5Z3F3-F1
#
_cell.length_a   1.000
_cell.length_b   1.000
_cell.length_c   1.000
_cell.angle_alpha   90.00
_cell.angle_beta   90.00
_cell.angle_gamma   90.00
#
_symmetry.space_group_name_H-M   'P 1'
#
loop_
_entity.id
_entity.type
_entity.pdbx_description
1 polymer ?
#
loop_
_entity_poly.entity_id
_entity_poly.type
_entity_poly.pdbx_seq_one_letter_code
_entity_poly.pdbx_strand_id
1 'polypeptide(L)'
;MKKISIILGLMVALFMQYSCEKTTVTAGFEDMEQFTIYDYLIQNEKDYSSFISILKAGGLDKTLSAYNPNGIDYTLFLPDNNAVDQFIKSNSQFSSLDAILKDKAYVEALARYHVVNLGTSSYEFPFGTFSEPTLSGDYLNVNFVLAKDTTYYKINNQAPVTKTNIDLSNGYVHVIGEMLRPITSNSFDWLEQNAGYTILTSAIKATGWNGVIDVDMKLPDQPLKPFTILVEPDAVYKKRNINSFADLAALISPTRTDYTNPTNPLYLFVGYHILSESKFLDDLQGKATNYNTFADVPVAINGVGLDILINKGKEKFVNGTDTVDYIGLDYDASNVITQSGGIHFINQILKPQVPSRAIVTFEFYEEILLNEFRAKGGSFLIENEKLMDYVKWTGSKLYYVKSNDDSERAWSKDYMLIDGDFTISYQLPKIIQGKYTVYFQADAFSSTNALVELYIDGNKLGGLIDLTKGGSATYPYSSIKVGVIDFKKYAGHTVEVKSLIPGRLKWDYIRFEPL
;
A
#
# COMPACT_ATOMS: atom_id res chain seq x y z
N MET A 1 -20.55 -82.94 -8.81
CA MET A 1 -20.78 -81.55 -8.36
C MET A 1 -19.80 -81.09 -7.27
N LYS A 2 -19.46 -81.89 -6.25
CA LYS A 2 -18.44 -81.50 -5.23
C LYS A 2 -17.02 -81.25 -5.74
N LYS A 3 -16.56 -81.95 -6.81
CA LYS A 3 -15.22 -81.75 -7.38
C LYS A 3 -15.08 -80.47 -8.23
N ILE A 4 -16.18 -79.97 -8.80
CA ILE A 4 -16.19 -78.75 -9.63
C ILE A 4 -16.17 -77.49 -8.74
N SER A 5 -16.86 -77.52 -7.58
CA SER A 5 -16.82 -76.42 -6.61
C SER A 5 -15.45 -76.23 -5.95
N ILE A 6 -14.65 -77.30 -5.79
CA ILE A 6 -13.29 -77.22 -5.24
C ILE A 6 -12.32 -76.63 -6.27
N ILE A 7 -12.47 -76.99 -7.55
CA ILE A 7 -11.62 -76.47 -8.63
C ILE A 7 -11.94 -74.99 -8.89
N LEU A 8 -13.20 -74.58 -8.84
CA LEU A 8 -13.58 -73.17 -8.99
C LEU A 8 -13.12 -72.31 -7.79
N GLY A 9 -13.15 -72.88 -6.57
CA GLY A 9 -12.59 -72.23 -5.38
C GLY A 9 -11.07 -72.05 -5.43
N LEU A 10 -10.33 -73.03 -5.96
CA LEU A 10 -8.88 -72.93 -6.16
C LEU A 10 -8.50 -71.95 -7.26
N MET A 11 -9.32 -71.80 -8.30
CA MET A 11 -9.06 -70.85 -9.39
C MET A 11 -9.26 -69.40 -8.94
N VAL A 12 -10.29 -69.12 -8.10
CA VAL A 12 -10.52 -67.79 -7.53
C VAL A 12 -9.44 -67.41 -6.49
N ALA A 13 -8.91 -68.38 -5.75
CA ALA A 13 -7.78 -68.15 -4.83
C ALA A 13 -6.46 -67.86 -5.59
N LEU A 14 -6.26 -68.43 -6.79
CA LEU A 14 -5.08 -68.14 -7.62
C LEU A 14 -5.12 -66.74 -8.28
N PHE A 15 -6.31 -66.17 -8.53
CA PHE A 15 -6.43 -64.81 -9.08
C PHE A 15 -6.31 -63.69 -8.03
N MET A 16 -6.41 -64.00 -6.73
CA MET A 16 -6.17 -63.01 -5.66
C MET A 16 -4.68 -62.81 -5.32
N GLN A 17 -3.76 -63.57 -5.93
CA GLN A 17 -2.31 -63.40 -5.74
C GLN A 17 -1.61 -62.54 -6.81
N TYR A 18 -2.36 -61.99 -7.78
CA TYR A 18 -1.83 -61.06 -8.79
C TYR A 18 -2.12 -59.57 -8.49
N SER A 19 -2.59 -59.25 -7.28
CA SER A 19 -2.82 -57.87 -6.85
C SER A 19 -1.83 -57.45 -5.76
N CYS A 20 -0.58 -57.23 -6.17
CA CYS A 20 0.38 -56.28 -5.61
C CYS A 20 1.75 -56.63 -6.21
N GLU A 21 2.07 -56.12 -7.40
CA GLU A 21 3.47 -55.74 -7.61
C GLU A 21 3.74 -54.64 -6.58
N LYS A 22 4.44 -54.99 -5.50
CA LYS A 22 5.10 -53.99 -4.69
C LYS A 22 6.02 -53.25 -5.65
N THR A 23 5.63 -52.07 -6.09
CA THR A 23 6.59 -51.07 -6.55
C THR A 23 7.61 -50.99 -5.43
N THR A 24 8.81 -51.50 -5.70
CA THR A 24 9.96 -51.18 -4.87
C THR A 24 10.01 -49.67 -4.88
N VAL A 25 9.69 -49.05 -3.75
CA VAL A 25 10.16 -47.70 -3.50
C VAL A 25 11.67 -47.87 -3.45
N THR A 26 12.30 -47.76 -4.62
CA THR A 26 13.68 -47.31 -4.66
C THR A 26 13.66 -46.04 -3.83
N ALA A 27 14.30 -46.08 -2.66
CA ALA A 27 14.66 -44.85 -1.99
C ALA A 27 15.52 -44.10 -3.00
N GLY A 28 14.88 -43.23 -3.77
CA GLY A 28 15.53 -42.26 -4.62
C GLY A 28 16.18 -41.25 -3.70
N PHE A 29 17.27 -41.66 -3.07
CA PHE A 29 18.41 -40.77 -2.92
C PHE A 29 19.05 -40.65 -4.31
N GLU A 30 18.27 -40.21 -5.30
CA GLU A 30 18.88 -39.34 -6.28
C GLU A 30 19.11 -38.08 -5.47
N ASP A 31 20.37 -37.84 -5.09
CA ASP A 31 20.82 -36.49 -4.86
C ASP A 31 20.40 -35.71 -6.11
N MET A 32 19.18 -35.15 -6.12
CA MET A 32 18.86 -34.07 -7.03
C MET A 32 19.93 -33.05 -6.67
N GLU A 33 20.90 -32.87 -7.57
CA GLU A 33 21.73 -31.68 -7.57
C GLU A 33 20.72 -30.52 -7.59
N GLN A 34 20.39 -30.01 -6.41
CA GLN A 34 19.46 -28.90 -6.31
C GLN A 34 20.24 -27.72 -6.85
N PHE A 35 20.02 -27.45 -8.13
CA PHE A 35 20.59 -26.32 -8.81
C PHE A 35 20.28 -25.06 -8.03
N THR A 36 21.24 -24.13 -8.00
CA THR A 36 20.90 -22.78 -7.56
C THR A 36 19.97 -22.14 -8.58
N ILE A 37 19.31 -21.04 -8.19
CA ILE A 37 18.52 -20.19 -9.10
C ILE A 37 19.31 -19.90 -10.38
N TYR A 38 20.56 -19.45 -10.26
CA TYR A 38 21.35 -19.12 -11.43
C TYR A 38 21.71 -20.35 -12.29
N ASP A 39 22.04 -21.49 -11.68
CA ASP A 39 22.33 -22.73 -12.41
C ASP A 39 21.11 -23.25 -13.19
N TYR A 40 19.91 -23.12 -12.60
CA TYR A 40 18.65 -23.43 -13.28
C TYR A 40 18.46 -22.56 -14.52
N LEU A 41 18.74 -21.26 -14.45
CA LEU A 41 18.66 -20.37 -15.61
C LEU A 41 19.63 -20.80 -16.71
N ILE A 42 20.89 -21.12 -16.36
CA ILE A 42 21.91 -21.55 -17.34
C ILE A 42 21.51 -22.85 -18.04
N GLN A 43 20.94 -23.82 -17.32
CA GLN A 43 20.44 -25.06 -17.95
C GLN A 43 19.26 -24.83 -18.89
N ASN A 44 18.48 -23.79 -18.64
CA ASN A 44 17.32 -23.41 -19.44
C ASN A 44 17.59 -22.14 -20.26
N GLU A 45 18.85 -21.90 -20.65
CA GLU A 45 19.30 -20.67 -21.31
C GLU A 45 18.49 -20.35 -22.57
N LYS A 46 18.02 -21.37 -23.30
CA LYS A 46 17.19 -21.18 -24.50
C LYS A 46 15.95 -20.31 -24.24
N ASP A 47 15.35 -20.45 -23.07
CA ASP A 47 14.10 -19.79 -22.72
C ASP A 47 14.33 -18.48 -21.92
N TYR A 48 15.52 -18.32 -21.32
CA TYR A 48 15.83 -17.22 -20.38
C TYR A 48 17.09 -16.41 -20.71
N SER A 49 17.69 -16.59 -21.89
CA SER A 49 18.95 -15.93 -22.30
C SER A 49 18.94 -14.40 -22.16
N SER A 50 17.82 -13.74 -22.43
CA SER A 50 17.68 -12.28 -22.27
C SER A 50 17.79 -11.87 -20.81
N PHE A 51 17.12 -12.60 -19.91
CA PHE A 51 17.15 -12.30 -18.49
C PHE A 51 18.49 -12.69 -17.83
N ILE A 52 19.14 -13.76 -18.29
CA ILE A 52 20.53 -14.07 -17.89
C ILE A 52 21.46 -12.90 -18.20
N SER A 53 21.31 -12.27 -19.37
CA SER A 53 22.11 -11.10 -19.75
C SER A 53 21.87 -9.91 -18.82
N ILE A 54 20.62 -9.69 -18.39
CA ILE A 54 20.23 -8.67 -17.41
C ILE A 54 20.86 -8.96 -16.05
N LEU A 55 20.77 -10.20 -15.54
CA LEU A 55 21.36 -10.59 -14.25
C LEU A 55 22.88 -10.38 -14.23
N LYS A 56 23.58 -10.75 -15.32
CA LYS A 56 25.02 -10.50 -15.47
C LYS A 56 25.35 -9.01 -15.49
N ALA A 57 24.61 -8.23 -16.29
CA ALA A 57 24.87 -6.80 -16.43
C ALA A 57 24.56 -6.00 -15.16
N GLY A 58 23.57 -6.45 -14.38
CA GLY A 58 23.17 -5.91 -13.07
C GLY A 58 23.89 -6.54 -11.87
N GLY A 59 24.84 -7.46 -12.10
CA GLY A 59 25.70 -8.04 -11.07
C GLY A 59 25.02 -8.97 -10.06
N LEU A 60 23.92 -9.62 -10.44
CA LEU A 60 23.16 -10.56 -9.60
C LEU A 60 23.43 -12.03 -9.90
N ASP A 61 24.22 -12.33 -10.93
CA ASP A 61 24.63 -13.69 -11.30
C ASP A 61 25.29 -14.44 -10.13
N LYS A 62 26.28 -13.81 -9.47
CA LYS A 62 26.99 -14.40 -8.32
C LYS A 62 26.13 -14.49 -7.06
N THR A 63 25.20 -13.56 -6.88
CA THR A 63 24.27 -13.57 -5.74
C THR A 63 23.32 -14.74 -5.85
N LEU A 64 22.75 -14.97 -7.04
CA LEU A 64 21.79 -16.04 -7.28
C LEU A 64 22.45 -17.42 -7.51
N SER A 65 23.78 -17.48 -7.61
CA SER A 65 24.55 -18.73 -7.58
C SER A 65 25.02 -19.12 -6.16
N ALA A 66 24.62 -18.38 -5.14
CA ALA A 66 25.02 -18.61 -3.75
C ALA A 66 23.80 -18.63 -2.81
N TYR A 67 23.97 -19.20 -1.62
CA TYR A 67 22.97 -19.14 -0.56
C TYR A 67 22.78 -17.71 -0.05
N ASN A 68 21.57 -17.37 0.37
CA ASN A 68 21.25 -16.04 0.89
C ASN A 68 21.96 -15.80 2.25
N PRO A 69 22.91 -14.86 2.35
CA PRO A 69 23.61 -14.62 3.61
C PRO A 69 22.77 -13.83 4.62
N ASN A 70 21.72 -13.15 4.16
CA ASN A 70 20.96 -12.15 4.93
C ASN A 70 19.45 -12.46 4.97
N GLY A 71 19.06 -13.70 4.68
CA GLY A 71 17.68 -14.15 4.63
C GLY A 71 17.59 -15.66 4.62
N ILE A 72 16.37 -16.20 4.57
CA ILE A 72 16.17 -17.66 4.55
C ILE A 72 16.54 -18.21 3.17
N ASP A 73 16.11 -17.54 2.09
CA ASP A 73 16.27 -17.95 0.69
C ASP A 73 15.91 -16.77 -0.23
N TYR A 74 15.98 -16.95 -1.55
CA TYR A 74 15.49 -15.99 -2.54
C TYR A 74 14.19 -16.47 -3.22
N THR A 75 13.39 -15.52 -3.71
CA THR A 75 12.34 -15.83 -4.68
C THR A 75 12.53 -14.98 -5.92
N LEU A 76 12.80 -15.62 -7.05
CA LEU A 76 12.96 -14.96 -8.34
C LEU A 76 11.66 -15.06 -9.15
N PHE A 77 11.11 -13.90 -9.51
CA PHE A 77 10.09 -13.79 -10.54
C PHE A 77 10.78 -13.69 -11.90
N LEU A 78 10.78 -14.79 -12.66
CA LEU A 78 11.58 -14.97 -13.87
C LEU A 78 10.77 -14.68 -15.14
N PRO A 79 11.03 -13.59 -15.88
CA PRO A 79 10.43 -13.42 -17.21
C PRO A 79 11.12 -14.31 -18.23
N ASP A 80 10.35 -14.91 -19.13
CA ASP A 80 10.89 -15.60 -20.30
C ASP A 80 11.34 -14.61 -21.39
N ASN A 81 12.01 -15.12 -22.43
CA ASN A 81 12.48 -14.31 -23.55
C ASN A 81 11.34 -13.53 -24.25
N ASN A 82 10.13 -14.11 -24.34
CA ASN A 82 8.99 -13.42 -24.93
C ASN A 82 8.53 -12.24 -24.07
N ALA A 83 8.50 -12.39 -22.75
CA ALA A 83 8.15 -11.34 -21.80
C ALA A 83 9.14 -10.17 -21.88
N VAL A 84 10.44 -10.45 -22.03
CA VAL A 84 11.46 -9.41 -22.24
C VAL A 84 11.28 -8.71 -23.60
N ASP A 85 11.00 -9.45 -24.67
CA ASP A 85 10.74 -8.86 -25.99
C ASP A 85 9.50 -7.96 -25.99
N GLN A 86 8.42 -8.38 -25.33
CA GLN A 86 7.21 -7.58 -25.18
C GLN A 86 7.46 -6.34 -24.32
N PHE A 87 8.27 -6.47 -23.27
CA PHE A 87 8.71 -5.33 -22.48
C PHE A 87 9.41 -4.30 -23.37
N ILE A 88 10.40 -4.69 -24.18
CA ILE A 88 11.12 -3.79 -25.08
C ILE A 88 10.18 -3.14 -26.09
N LYS A 89 9.27 -3.91 -26.71
CA LYS A 89 8.31 -3.38 -27.70
C LYS A 89 7.33 -2.37 -27.11
N SER A 90 6.93 -2.55 -25.85
CA SER A 90 6.00 -1.67 -25.15
C SER A 90 6.68 -0.52 -24.40
N ASN A 91 8.01 -0.51 -24.33
CA ASN A 91 8.76 0.47 -23.57
C ASN A 91 9.18 1.65 -24.47
N SER A 92 8.94 2.87 -24.03
CA SER A 92 9.31 4.10 -24.73
C SER A 92 10.75 4.56 -24.49
N GLN A 93 11.38 4.09 -23.42
CA GLN A 93 12.74 4.44 -22.99
C GLN A 93 13.82 3.56 -23.66
N PHE A 94 13.55 2.26 -23.85
CA PHE A 94 14.54 1.31 -24.38
C PHE A 94 14.06 0.63 -25.66
N SER A 95 14.83 0.77 -26.74
CA SER A 95 14.52 0.17 -28.04
C SER A 95 15.14 -1.22 -28.27
N SER A 96 15.98 -1.70 -27.37
CA SER A 96 16.63 -3.02 -27.46
C SER A 96 17.14 -3.51 -26.10
N LEU A 97 17.43 -4.81 -26.00
CA LEU A 97 18.09 -5.39 -24.82
C LEU A 97 19.44 -4.69 -24.55
N ASP A 98 20.26 -4.48 -25.59
CA ASP A 98 21.54 -3.78 -25.46
C ASP A 98 21.42 -2.37 -24.89
N ALA A 99 20.31 -1.66 -25.16
CA ALA A 99 20.06 -0.35 -24.57
C ALA A 99 19.84 -0.46 -23.05
N ILE A 100 19.07 -1.46 -22.61
CA ILE A 100 18.86 -1.77 -21.19
C ILE A 100 20.21 -2.12 -20.53
N LEU A 101 20.99 -3.02 -21.13
CA LEU A 101 22.25 -3.51 -20.54
C LEU A 101 23.32 -2.42 -20.40
N LYS A 102 23.25 -1.35 -21.21
CA LYS A 102 24.16 -0.19 -21.16
C LYS A 102 23.79 0.82 -20.08
N ASP A 103 22.52 0.88 -19.68
CA ASP A 103 22.08 1.71 -18.56
C ASP A 103 22.34 0.97 -17.25
N LYS A 104 23.49 1.27 -16.62
CA LYS A 104 23.96 0.56 -15.43
C LYS A 104 23.04 0.72 -14.23
N ALA A 105 22.57 1.93 -13.97
CA ALA A 105 21.67 2.17 -12.84
C ALA A 105 20.34 1.41 -13.05
N TYR A 106 19.80 1.47 -14.27
CA TYR A 106 18.54 0.81 -14.58
C TYR A 106 18.66 -0.72 -14.55
N VAL A 107 19.68 -1.31 -15.17
CA VAL A 107 19.83 -2.78 -15.23
C VAL A 107 20.12 -3.39 -13.85
N GLU A 108 20.83 -2.69 -12.97
CA GLU A 108 21.03 -3.10 -11.58
C GLU A 108 19.71 -3.09 -10.80
N ALA A 109 18.93 -2.01 -10.90
CA ALA A 109 17.61 -1.94 -10.29
C ALA A 109 16.67 -3.02 -10.83
N LEU A 110 16.67 -3.23 -12.16
CA LEU A 110 15.84 -4.21 -12.85
C LEU A 110 16.13 -5.64 -12.40
N ALA A 111 17.41 -6.02 -12.35
CA ALA A 111 17.83 -7.35 -11.90
C ALA A 111 17.42 -7.61 -10.44
N ARG A 112 17.59 -6.61 -9.57
CA ARG A 112 17.26 -6.68 -8.14
C ARG A 112 15.75 -6.69 -7.86
N TYR A 113 14.97 -5.97 -8.65
CA TYR A 113 13.52 -5.81 -8.47
C TYR A 113 12.75 -7.12 -8.70
N HIS A 114 13.29 -8.04 -9.48
CA HIS A 114 12.67 -9.36 -9.72
C HIS A 114 12.94 -10.37 -8.60
N VAL A 115 13.78 -10.05 -7.61
CA VAL A 115 14.20 -10.97 -6.56
C VAL A 115 13.71 -10.48 -5.20
N VAL A 116 12.80 -11.23 -4.58
CA VAL A 116 12.38 -11.01 -3.18
C VAL A 116 13.39 -11.65 -2.24
N ASN A 117 13.76 -10.95 -1.16
CA ASN A 117 14.71 -11.44 -0.14
C ASN A 117 14.08 -12.46 0.84
N LEU A 118 13.25 -13.36 0.31
CA LEU A 118 12.51 -14.39 1.04
C LEU A 118 12.29 -15.58 0.11
N GLY A 119 12.55 -16.81 0.56
CA GLY A 119 12.09 -18.02 -0.13
C GLY A 119 10.62 -18.24 0.16
N THR A 120 9.77 -18.20 -0.86
CA THR A 120 8.33 -18.37 -0.70
C THR A 120 7.74 -19.15 -1.87
N SER A 121 6.99 -20.20 -1.50
CA SER A 121 6.18 -20.94 -2.46
C SER A 121 4.89 -20.16 -2.76
N SER A 122 4.24 -20.47 -3.89
CA SER A 122 2.96 -19.86 -4.25
C SER A 122 1.84 -20.13 -3.24
N TYR A 123 1.95 -21.20 -2.43
CA TYR A 123 1.00 -21.50 -1.35
C TYR A 123 1.11 -20.51 -0.18
N GLU A 124 2.25 -19.83 -0.05
CA GLU A 124 2.56 -18.87 1.01
C GLU A 124 2.49 -17.43 0.50
N PHE A 125 2.08 -17.23 -0.76
CA PHE A 125 1.90 -15.89 -1.29
C PHE A 125 0.89 -15.12 -0.45
N PRO A 126 1.23 -13.87 -0.04
CA PRO A 126 0.34 -13.05 0.74
C PRO A 126 -0.87 -12.64 -0.10
N PHE A 127 -1.98 -12.32 0.58
CA PHE A 127 -3.01 -11.50 -0.02
C PHE A 127 -2.59 -10.03 0.12
N GLY A 128 -2.00 -9.48 -0.93
CA GLY A 128 -1.41 -8.14 -0.93
C GLY A 128 0.11 -8.19 -0.96
N THR A 129 0.77 -7.44 -0.09
CA THR A 129 2.21 -7.16 -0.19
C THR A 129 3.07 -8.24 0.49
N PHE A 130 4.22 -8.59 -0.10
CA PHE A 130 5.23 -9.45 0.56
C PHE A 130 5.73 -8.84 1.86
N SER A 131 6.07 -9.69 2.83
CA SER A 131 6.61 -9.26 4.12
C SER A 131 8.03 -8.72 4.00
N GLU A 132 8.79 -9.22 3.03
CA GLU A 132 10.16 -8.80 2.74
C GLU A 132 10.22 -8.03 1.41
N PRO A 133 11.08 -7.01 1.32
CA PRO A 133 11.26 -6.28 0.08
C PRO A 133 12.07 -7.11 -0.94
N THR A 134 12.08 -6.62 -2.16
CA THR A 134 13.02 -7.07 -3.18
C THR A 134 14.45 -6.65 -2.85
N LEU A 135 15.43 -7.20 -3.55
CA LEU A 135 16.83 -6.77 -3.45
C LEU A 135 17.06 -5.33 -3.90
N SER A 136 16.04 -4.66 -4.45
CA SER A 136 16.04 -3.23 -4.79
C SER A 136 15.45 -2.35 -3.68
N GLY A 137 14.95 -2.95 -2.60
CA GLY A 137 14.28 -2.29 -1.48
C GLY A 137 12.78 -2.08 -1.67
N ASP A 138 12.27 -2.30 -2.88
CA ASP A 138 10.85 -2.12 -3.20
C ASP A 138 10.05 -3.38 -2.85
N TYR A 139 8.80 -3.22 -2.40
CA TYR A 139 7.90 -4.34 -2.11
C TYR A 139 7.07 -4.74 -3.34
N LEU A 140 6.87 -6.04 -3.53
CA LEU A 140 5.96 -6.56 -4.55
C LEU A 140 4.61 -6.93 -3.91
N ASN A 141 3.54 -6.70 -4.66
CA ASN A 141 2.17 -7.07 -4.32
C ASN A 141 1.73 -8.30 -5.14
N VAL A 142 0.92 -9.15 -4.53
CA VAL A 142 0.32 -10.33 -5.16
C VAL A 142 -1.20 -10.14 -5.17
N ASN A 143 -1.77 -10.18 -6.37
CA ASN A 143 -3.20 -10.22 -6.60
C ASN A 143 -3.61 -11.59 -7.14
N PHE A 144 -4.84 -11.99 -6.84
CA PHE A 144 -5.43 -13.22 -7.37
C PHE A 144 -6.47 -12.85 -8.43
N VAL A 145 -6.30 -13.36 -9.66
CA VAL A 145 -7.23 -13.10 -10.76
C VAL A 145 -8.08 -14.33 -11.01
N LEU A 146 -9.40 -14.16 -10.87
CA LEU A 146 -10.42 -15.13 -11.29
C LEU A 146 -10.77 -14.87 -12.76
N ALA A 147 -10.16 -15.61 -13.68
CA ALA A 147 -10.61 -15.66 -15.06
C ALA A 147 -11.66 -16.77 -15.23
N LYS A 148 -12.42 -16.71 -16.33
CA LYS A 148 -13.56 -17.60 -16.59
C LYS A 148 -13.19 -19.09 -16.54
N ASP A 149 -11.97 -19.41 -16.95
CA ASP A 149 -11.47 -20.79 -17.12
C ASP A 149 -10.16 -21.06 -16.34
N THR A 150 -9.55 -20.06 -15.71
CA THR A 150 -8.29 -20.21 -14.96
C THR A 150 -8.22 -19.24 -13.78
N THR A 151 -7.44 -19.63 -12.77
CA THR A 151 -7.08 -18.76 -11.66
C THR A 151 -5.57 -18.63 -11.61
N TYR A 152 -5.05 -17.40 -11.55
CA TYR A 152 -3.61 -17.17 -11.52
C TYR A 152 -3.24 -16.00 -10.62
N TYR A 153 -1.99 -16.02 -10.12
CA TYR A 153 -1.41 -14.92 -9.38
C TYR A 153 -0.90 -13.85 -10.34
N LYS A 154 -1.02 -12.59 -9.95
CA LYS A 154 -0.51 -11.44 -10.70
C LYS A 154 0.34 -10.59 -9.78
N ILE A 155 1.59 -10.35 -10.17
CA ILE A 155 2.56 -9.57 -9.41
C ILE A 155 2.45 -8.09 -9.80
N ASN A 156 2.31 -7.21 -8.82
CA ASN A 156 2.10 -5.76 -8.96
C ASN A 156 0.96 -5.38 -9.91
N ASN A 157 -0.10 -6.19 -9.96
CA ASN A 157 -1.15 -6.09 -10.98
C ASN A 157 -0.62 -5.94 -12.41
N GLN A 158 0.62 -6.38 -12.67
CA GLN A 158 1.30 -6.28 -13.95
C GLN A 158 1.49 -7.69 -14.53
N ALA A 159 2.31 -8.49 -13.86
CA ALA A 159 2.83 -9.72 -14.46
C ALA A 159 2.06 -10.96 -14.00
N PRO A 160 1.34 -11.68 -14.89
CA PRO A 160 0.71 -12.94 -14.54
C PRO A 160 1.78 -14.01 -14.29
N VAL A 161 1.66 -14.78 -13.22
CA VAL A 161 2.55 -15.93 -12.95
C VAL A 161 2.08 -17.12 -13.80
N THR A 162 2.94 -17.57 -14.71
CA THR A 162 2.64 -18.63 -15.69
C THR A 162 3.11 -20.01 -15.23
N LYS A 163 4.14 -20.08 -14.39
CA LYS A 163 4.62 -21.31 -13.76
C LYS A 163 5.09 -21.02 -12.35
N THR A 164 4.64 -21.80 -11.38
CA THR A 164 4.95 -21.62 -9.95
C THR A 164 5.82 -22.74 -9.41
N ASN A 165 6.47 -22.46 -8.27
CA ASN A 165 7.11 -23.46 -7.40
C ASN A 165 8.23 -24.28 -8.05
N ILE A 166 9.13 -23.63 -8.80
CA ILE A 166 10.39 -24.28 -9.17
C ILE A 166 11.31 -24.18 -7.95
N ASP A 167 11.43 -25.28 -7.22
CA ASP A 167 12.20 -25.40 -5.98
C ASP A 167 13.69 -25.68 -6.28
N LEU A 168 14.58 -24.89 -5.67
CA LEU A 168 16.01 -24.82 -5.95
C LEU A 168 16.79 -24.67 -4.62
N SER A 169 18.09 -24.95 -4.63
CA SER A 169 18.87 -25.03 -3.37
C SER A 169 18.94 -23.72 -2.58
N ASN A 170 18.77 -22.57 -3.24
CA ASN A 170 18.79 -21.25 -2.63
C ASN A 170 17.46 -20.49 -2.81
N GLY A 171 16.36 -21.23 -3.01
CA GLY A 171 15.00 -20.70 -2.96
C GLY A 171 14.11 -21.08 -4.15
N TYR A 172 13.22 -20.18 -4.56
CA TYR A 172 12.15 -20.48 -5.52
C TYR A 172 12.24 -19.63 -6.79
N VAL A 173 11.86 -20.23 -7.92
CA VAL A 173 11.59 -19.51 -9.18
C VAL A 173 10.10 -19.61 -9.52
N HIS A 174 9.49 -18.48 -9.86
CA HIS A 174 8.17 -18.39 -10.44
C HIS A 174 8.27 -17.67 -11.79
N VAL A 175 7.86 -18.33 -12.88
CA VAL A 175 7.91 -17.73 -14.22
C VAL A 175 6.74 -16.77 -14.39
N ILE A 176 7.02 -15.60 -14.96
CA ILE A 176 6.03 -14.54 -15.19
C ILE A 176 5.88 -14.24 -16.68
N GLY A 177 4.66 -13.92 -17.09
CA GLY A 177 4.31 -13.63 -18.49
C GLY A 177 4.64 -12.20 -18.95
N GLU A 178 5.01 -11.31 -18.02
CA GLU A 178 5.48 -9.96 -18.32
C GLU A 178 6.67 -9.61 -17.43
N MET A 179 7.66 -8.89 -17.96
CA MET A 179 8.79 -8.42 -17.18
C MET A 179 8.39 -7.28 -16.24
N LEU A 180 8.74 -7.39 -14.95
CA LEU A 180 8.47 -6.35 -13.97
C LEU A 180 9.24 -5.06 -14.27
N ARG A 181 8.61 -3.92 -13.96
CA ARG A 181 9.19 -2.58 -14.13
C ARG A 181 9.65 -2.05 -12.77
N PRO A 182 10.96 -1.84 -12.55
CA PRO A 182 11.45 -1.26 -11.30
C PRO A 182 10.95 0.18 -11.18
N ILE A 183 10.73 0.60 -9.93
CA ILE A 183 10.25 1.94 -9.62
C ILE A 183 11.47 2.88 -9.54
N THR A 184 11.89 3.38 -10.70
CA THR A 184 13.11 4.22 -10.82
C THR A 184 12.83 5.72 -10.89
N SER A 185 11.56 6.12 -10.97
CA SER A 185 11.16 7.52 -11.11
C SER A 185 10.22 7.93 -9.99
N ASN A 186 10.41 9.16 -9.52
CA ASN A 186 9.46 9.80 -8.62
C ASN A 186 8.20 10.24 -9.40
N SER A 187 7.16 10.71 -8.70
CA SER A 187 5.91 11.07 -9.38
C SER A 187 6.07 12.22 -10.39
N PHE A 188 6.97 13.16 -10.13
CA PHE A 188 7.21 14.30 -11.02
C PHE A 188 8.00 13.89 -12.26
N ASP A 189 9.07 13.11 -12.11
CA ASP A 189 9.82 12.50 -13.22
C ASP A 189 8.89 11.74 -14.16
N TRP A 190 7.97 10.96 -13.59
CA TRP A 190 6.98 10.21 -14.37
C TRP A 190 6.12 11.17 -15.22
N LEU A 191 5.63 12.27 -14.64
CA LEU A 191 4.86 13.29 -15.36
C LEU A 191 5.66 14.00 -16.46
N GLU A 192 6.97 14.18 -16.28
CA GLU A 192 7.84 14.76 -17.32
C GLU A 192 8.08 13.82 -18.51
N GLN A 193 8.18 12.52 -18.25
CA GLN A 193 8.44 11.51 -19.27
C GLN A 193 7.20 11.14 -20.10
N ASN A 194 6.01 11.52 -19.64
CA ASN A 194 4.74 11.15 -20.27
C ASN A 194 4.08 12.35 -20.97
N ALA A 195 4.18 12.38 -22.31
CA ALA A 195 3.71 13.48 -23.17
C ALA A 195 2.19 13.74 -23.14
N GLY A 196 1.40 12.92 -22.46
CA GLY A 196 -0.05 13.10 -22.31
C GLY A 196 -0.47 14.03 -21.16
N TYR A 197 0.48 14.56 -20.38
CA TYR A 197 0.20 15.29 -19.13
C TYR A 197 0.87 16.67 -19.06
N THR A 198 1.20 17.23 -20.22
CA THR A 198 2.06 18.43 -20.33
C THR A 198 1.48 19.68 -19.69
N ILE A 199 0.15 19.83 -19.67
CA ILE A 199 -0.51 21.04 -19.15
C ILE A 199 -0.34 21.12 -17.62
N LEU A 200 -0.64 20.03 -16.90
CA LEU A 200 -0.48 19.97 -15.44
C LEU A 200 1.00 20.00 -15.04
N THR A 201 1.88 19.27 -15.76
CA THR A 201 3.33 19.30 -15.52
C THR A 201 3.89 20.72 -15.64
N SER A 202 3.42 21.49 -16.64
CA SER A 202 3.82 22.90 -16.80
C SER A 202 3.30 23.77 -15.66
N ALA A 203 2.08 23.51 -15.16
CA ALA A 203 1.54 24.23 -14.00
C ALA A 203 2.36 23.95 -12.73
N ILE A 204 2.73 22.68 -12.47
CA ILE A 204 3.58 22.28 -11.35
C ILE A 204 4.91 23.06 -11.36
N LYS A 205 5.56 23.12 -12.52
CA LYS A 205 6.81 23.89 -12.71
C LYS A 205 6.61 25.38 -12.48
N ALA A 206 5.55 25.96 -13.06
CA ALA A 206 5.27 27.39 -12.97
C ALA A 206 4.94 27.85 -11.53
N THR A 207 4.31 26.99 -10.73
CA THR A 207 3.99 27.26 -9.32
C THR A 207 5.15 26.96 -8.36
N GLY A 208 6.24 26.36 -8.85
CA GLY A 208 7.38 25.96 -8.02
C GLY A 208 7.16 24.70 -7.18
N TRP A 209 6.06 23.98 -7.40
CA TRP A 209 5.75 22.74 -6.67
C TRP A 209 6.73 21.61 -7.01
N ASN A 210 7.34 21.63 -8.21
CA ASN A 210 8.40 20.71 -8.59
C ASN A 210 9.55 20.70 -7.57
N GLY A 211 9.94 21.85 -7.01
CA GLY A 211 10.99 21.91 -5.98
C GLY A 211 10.62 21.25 -4.64
N VAL A 212 9.37 20.81 -4.48
CA VAL A 212 8.88 20.09 -3.30
C VAL A 212 8.63 18.61 -3.60
N ILE A 213 8.10 18.29 -4.79
CA ILE A 213 7.68 16.92 -5.14
C ILE A 213 8.70 16.13 -5.96
N ASP A 214 9.69 16.81 -6.56
CA ASP A 214 10.82 16.17 -7.24
C ASP A 214 11.84 15.71 -6.19
N VAL A 215 11.52 14.60 -5.54
CA VAL A 215 12.30 14.05 -4.42
C VAL A 215 12.52 12.55 -4.56
N ASP A 216 13.73 12.12 -4.21
CA ASP A 216 14.05 10.71 -4.03
C ASP A 216 13.61 10.27 -2.62
N MET A 217 12.61 9.39 -2.57
CA MET A 217 12.06 8.85 -1.32
C MET A 217 12.96 7.82 -0.66
N LYS A 218 14.00 7.33 -1.35
CA LYS A 218 14.96 6.35 -0.81
C LYS A 218 16.09 7.02 -0.02
N LEU A 219 16.15 8.36 0.02
CA LEU A 219 17.16 9.08 0.80
C LEU A 219 16.88 8.95 2.32
N PRO A 220 17.90 8.63 3.15
CA PRO A 220 17.72 8.41 4.59
C PRO A 220 17.12 9.58 5.37
N ASP A 221 17.43 10.82 4.96
CA ASP A 221 16.99 12.04 5.62
C ASP A 221 15.83 12.73 4.87
N GLN A 222 15.08 12.00 4.05
CA GLN A 222 13.94 12.54 3.31
C GLN A 222 12.82 12.97 4.28
N PRO A 223 12.49 14.27 4.40
CA PRO A 223 11.44 14.72 5.31
C PRO A 223 10.02 14.50 4.75
N LEU A 224 9.89 14.34 3.43
CA LEU A 224 8.59 14.16 2.80
C LEU A 224 8.15 12.70 2.91
N LYS A 225 6.92 12.50 3.36
CA LYS A 225 6.30 11.18 3.31
C LYS A 225 5.81 10.88 1.89
N PRO A 226 5.67 9.59 1.51
CA PRO A 226 4.98 9.22 0.29
C PRO A 226 3.61 9.88 0.17
N PHE A 227 3.30 10.39 -1.03
CA PHE A 227 2.14 11.18 -1.38
C PHE A 227 1.50 10.66 -2.68
N THR A 228 0.27 11.10 -2.96
CA THR A 228 -0.45 10.72 -4.19
C THR A 228 -0.73 11.93 -5.06
N ILE A 229 -0.54 11.83 -6.38
CA ILE A 229 -0.93 12.87 -7.33
C ILE A 229 -2.19 12.44 -8.08
N LEU A 230 -3.23 13.26 -8.04
CA LEU A 230 -4.41 13.18 -8.88
C LEU A 230 -4.14 13.98 -10.16
N VAL A 231 -4.22 13.35 -11.32
CA VAL A 231 -3.73 13.93 -12.58
C VAL A 231 -4.83 13.91 -13.63
N GLU A 232 -5.11 15.06 -14.25
CA GLU A 232 -5.88 15.08 -15.49
C GLU A 232 -4.97 14.88 -16.71
N PRO A 233 -5.29 13.93 -17.60
CA PRO A 233 -4.70 13.90 -18.94
C PRO A 233 -4.98 15.18 -19.71
N ASP A 234 -4.09 15.57 -20.62
CA ASP A 234 -4.26 16.73 -21.52
C ASP A 234 -5.59 16.67 -22.29
N ALA A 235 -6.11 15.48 -22.57
CA ALA A 235 -7.41 15.28 -23.20
C ALA A 235 -8.59 15.85 -22.38
N VAL A 236 -8.51 15.83 -21.04
CA VAL A 236 -9.54 16.38 -20.13
C VAL A 236 -9.56 17.91 -20.20
N TYR A 237 -8.39 18.54 -20.31
CA TYR A 237 -8.25 19.97 -20.54
C TYR A 237 -8.74 20.38 -21.94
N LYS A 238 -8.33 19.64 -22.98
CA LYS A 238 -8.71 19.89 -24.38
C LYS A 238 -10.23 19.84 -24.62
N LYS A 239 -10.95 18.95 -23.94
CA LYS A 239 -12.43 18.90 -23.96
C LYS A 239 -13.09 20.22 -23.52
N ARG A 240 -12.36 21.11 -22.85
CA ARG A 240 -12.81 22.42 -22.36
C ARG A 240 -12.12 23.60 -23.04
N ASN A 241 -11.53 23.36 -24.21
CA ASN A 241 -10.76 24.34 -24.97
C ASN A 241 -9.53 24.90 -24.23
N ILE A 242 -8.94 24.13 -23.32
CA ILE A 242 -7.67 24.43 -22.67
C ILE A 242 -6.61 23.60 -23.38
N ASN A 243 -5.82 24.23 -24.25
CA ASN A 243 -4.85 23.53 -25.12
C ASN A 243 -3.40 23.73 -24.66
N SER A 244 -3.18 24.61 -23.68
CA SER A 244 -1.85 24.99 -23.20
C SER A 244 -1.88 25.36 -21.72
N PHE A 245 -0.69 25.43 -21.11
CA PHE A 245 -0.51 26.01 -19.79
C PHE A 245 -1.05 27.45 -19.69
N ALA A 246 -0.86 28.26 -20.74
CA ALA A 246 -1.33 29.64 -20.76
C ALA A 246 -2.86 29.73 -20.66
N ASP A 247 -3.59 28.84 -21.35
CA ASP A 247 -5.04 28.76 -21.25
C ASP A 247 -5.50 28.36 -19.84
N LEU A 248 -4.80 27.39 -19.22
CA LEU A 248 -5.09 26.96 -17.86
C LEU A 248 -4.83 28.08 -16.85
N ALA A 249 -3.70 28.77 -16.97
CA ALA A 249 -3.35 29.88 -16.10
C ALA A 249 -4.33 31.05 -16.24
N ALA A 250 -4.78 31.36 -17.46
CA ALA A 250 -5.81 32.36 -17.70
C ALA A 250 -7.18 31.98 -17.09
N LEU A 251 -7.52 30.68 -17.08
CA LEU A 251 -8.75 30.20 -16.45
C LEU A 251 -8.69 30.27 -14.93
N ILE A 252 -7.59 29.81 -14.32
CA ILE A 252 -7.49 29.63 -12.86
C ILE A 252 -7.02 30.92 -12.17
N SER A 253 -6.09 31.65 -12.78
CA SER A 253 -5.44 32.83 -12.18
C SER A 253 -5.34 34.00 -13.18
N PRO A 254 -6.48 34.54 -13.67
CA PRO A 254 -6.51 35.52 -14.76
C PRO A 254 -5.80 36.84 -14.46
N THR A 255 -5.70 37.21 -13.19
CA THR A 255 -5.20 38.54 -12.76
C THR A 255 -3.89 38.48 -11.99
N ARG A 256 -3.37 37.29 -11.68
CA ARG A 256 -2.23 37.13 -10.76
C ARG A 256 -1.14 36.26 -11.39
N THR A 257 -0.08 36.90 -11.85
CA THR A 257 1.01 36.24 -12.60
C THR A 257 2.13 35.68 -11.73
N ASP A 258 2.19 36.05 -10.45
CA ASP A 258 3.12 35.47 -9.48
C ASP A 258 2.57 34.12 -8.98
N TYR A 259 2.84 33.05 -9.73
CA TYR A 259 2.28 31.72 -9.50
C TYR A 259 2.92 30.95 -8.34
N THR A 260 4.08 31.38 -7.83
CA THR A 260 4.76 30.75 -6.68
C THR A 260 4.23 31.27 -5.34
N ASN A 261 3.43 32.33 -5.35
CA ASN A 261 2.78 32.86 -4.16
C ASN A 261 1.74 31.86 -3.61
N PRO A 262 1.81 31.44 -2.33
CA PRO A 262 0.88 30.47 -1.75
C PRO A 262 -0.59 30.87 -1.81
N THR A 263 -0.88 32.15 -1.96
CA THR A 263 -2.25 32.67 -2.07
C THR A 263 -2.72 32.77 -3.52
N ASN A 264 -1.89 32.45 -4.51
CA ASN A 264 -2.28 32.43 -5.92
C ASN A 264 -3.25 31.27 -6.17
N PRO A 265 -4.39 31.49 -6.86
CA PRO A 265 -5.31 30.42 -7.21
C PRO A 265 -4.66 29.23 -7.93
N LEU A 266 -3.66 29.48 -8.79
CA LEU A 266 -2.95 28.42 -9.50
C LEU A 266 -2.02 27.61 -8.58
N TYR A 267 -1.39 28.26 -7.60
CA TYR A 267 -0.60 27.58 -6.57
C TYR A 267 -1.46 26.62 -5.75
N LEU A 268 -2.63 27.10 -5.30
CA LEU A 268 -3.61 26.31 -4.57
C LEU A 268 -4.21 25.20 -5.44
N PHE A 269 -4.48 25.49 -6.72
CA PHE A 269 -4.95 24.50 -7.69
C PHE A 269 -3.97 23.33 -7.76
N VAL A 270 -2.69 23.57 -8.03
CA VAL A 270 -1.69 22.50 -8.13
C VAL A 270 -1.53 21.75 -6.80
N GLY A 271 -1.40 22.44 -5.67
CA GLY A 271 -1.26 21.79 -4.37
C GLY A 271 -2.46 20.90 -3.99
N TYR A 272 -3.66 21.22 -4.51
CA TYR A 272 -4.89 20.45 -4.29
C TYR A 272 -4.93 19.12 -5.05
N HIS A 273 -4.04 18.94 -6.03
CA HIS A 273 -3.88 17.66 -6.75
C HIS A 273 -2.97 16.69 -5.99
N ILE A 274 -2.27 17.14 -4.95
CA ILE A 274 -1.25 16.36 -4.24
C ILE A 274 -1.78 16.00 -2.86
N LEU A 275 -2.25 14.76 -2.70
CA LEU A 275 -2.68 14.23 -1.40
C LEU A 275 -1.46 14.00 -0.51
N SER A 276 -1.54 14.37 0.76
CA SER A 276 -0.41 14.28 1.71
C SER A 276 -0.03 12.86 2.15
N GLU A 277 -0.67 11.84 1.57
CA GLU A 277 -0.46 10.43 1.86
C GLU A 277 -0.47 9.66 0.55
N SER A 278 0.35 8.62 0.45
CA SER A 278 0.27 7.65 -0.65
C SER A 278 -0.97 6.79 -0.45
N LYS A 279 -1.88 6.83 -1.41
CA LYS A 279 -3.08 6.00 -1.49
C LYS A 279 -3.13 5.32 -2.84
N PHE A 280 -3.42 4.04 -2.85
CA PHE A 280 -3.86 3.31 -4.03
C PHE A 280 -5.39 3.19 -4.06
N LEU A 281 -5.97 2.74 -5.17
CA LEU A 281 -7.43 2.70 -5.34
C LEU A 281 -8.14 1.85 -4.27
N ASP A 282 -7.51 0.77 -3.82
CA ASP A 282 -7.98 -0.09 -2.74
C ASP A 282 -7.98 0.63 -1.38
N ASP A 283 -7.01 1.51 -1.12
CA ASP A 283 -6.98 2.33 0.09
C ASP A 283 -8.15 3.33 0.16
N LEU A 284 -8.65 3.76 -1.01
CA LEU A 284 -9.76 4.70 -1.15
C LEU A 284 -11.12 3.99 -1.14
N GLN A 285 -11.17 2.70 -1.51
CA GLN A 285 -12.39 1.92 -1.58
C GLN A 285 -13.03 1.74 -0.20
N GLY A 286 -14.36 1.83 -0.13
CA GLY A 286 -15.13 1.63 1.09
C GLY A 286 -15.03 2.77 2.12
N LYS A 287 -14.29 3.85 1.81
CA LYS A 287 -14.10 5.00 2.69
C LYS A 287 -14.70 6.26 2.08
N ALA A 288 -15.44 7.02 2.88
CA ALA A 288 -15.96 8.33 2.51
C ALA A 288 -15.46 9.38 3.50
N THR A 289 -14.42 10.13 3.11
CA THR A 289 -13.77 11.09 4.00
C THR A 289 -13.05 12.20 3.23
N ASN A 290 -12.39 13.09 3.96
CA ASN A 290 -11.54 14.14 3.43
C ASN A 290 -10.07 13.72 3.55
N TYR A 291 -9.31 13.91 2.47
CA TYR A 291 -7.88 13.63 2.41
C TYR A 291 -7.12 14.96 2.37
N ASN A 292 -6.12 15.11 3.22
CA ASN A 292 -5.31 16.32 3.28
C ASN A 292 -4.51 16.48 1.99
N THR A 293 -4.28 17.72 1.56
CA THR A 293 -3.48 18.04 0.38
C THR A 293 -2.40 19.06 0.72
N PHE A 294 -1.47 19.26 -0.21
CA PHE A 294 -0.41 20.26 -0.08
C PHE A 294 -0.92 21.70 -0.20
N ALA A 295 -2.14 21.94 -0.72
CA ALA A 295 -2.75 23.27 -0.78
C ALA A 295 -3.40 23.72 0.54
N ASP A 296 -3.26 22.97 1.63
CA ASP A 296 -3.98 23.22 2.88
C ASP A 296 -5.51 23.30 2.71
N VAL A 297 -6.03 22.62 1.68
CA VAL A 297 -7.45 22.42 1.43
C VAL A 297 -7.67 20.93 1.17
N PRO A 298 -8.44 20.20 1.98
CA PRO A 298 -8.58 18.77 1.79
C PRO A 298 -9.54 18.43 0.63
N VAL A 299 -9.26 17.34 -0.07
CA VAL A 299 -10.10 16.78 -1.14
C VAL A 299 -11.09 15.80 -0.53
N ALA A 300 -12.38 15.94 -0.86
CA ALA A 300 -13.39 14.97 -0.47
C ALA A 300 -13.39 13.79 -1.45
N ILE A 301 -13.15 12.58 -0.95
CA ILE A 301 -13.20 11.34 -1.75
C ILE A 301 -14.18 10.39 -1.11
N ASN A 302 -15.14 9.92 -1.91
CA ASN A 302 -16.13 8.94 -1.52
C ASN A 302 -15.95 7.66 -2.34
N GLY A 303 -15.27 6.68 -1.76
CA GLY A 303 -15.16 5.31 -2.28
C GLY A 303 -16.24 4.36 -1.76
N VAL A 304 -17.28 4.85 -1.09
CA VAL A 304 -18.46 4.04 -0.73
C VAL A 304 -19.39 3.96 -1.95
N GLY A 305 -19.49 2.76 -2.52
CA GLY A 305 -20.33 2.49 -3.68
C GLY A 305 -19.60 1.68 -4.72
N LEU A 306 -20.10 1.71 -5.96
CA LEU A 306 -19.46 1.07 -7.11
C LEU A 306 -18.26 1.88 -7.62
N ASP A 307 -18.39 3.21 -7.59
CA ASP A 307 -17.38 4.14 -8.08
C ASP A 307 -16.80 4.99 -6.94
N ILE A 308 -15.56 5.44 -7.13
CA ILE A 308 -14.87 6.41 -6.28
C ILE A 308 -15.19 7.79 -6.84
N LEU A 309 -15.83 8.62 -6.01
CA LEU A 309 -16.38 9.90 -6.40
C LEU A 309 -15.62 11.02 -5.67
N ILE A 310 -14.95 11.88 -6.42
CA ILE A 310 -14.20 13.01 -5.88
C ILE A 310 -15.05 14.27 -5.95
N ASN A 311 -15.10 15.02 -4.84
CA ASN A 311 -15.84 16.28 -4.68
C ASN A 311 -17.31 16.21 -5.13
N LYS A 312 -17.97 15.07 -4.87
CA LYS A 312 -19.38 14.85 -5.22
C LYS A 312 -20.28 15.98 -4.69
N GLY A 313 -21.17 16.47 -5.55
CA GLY A 313 -22.14 17.51 -5.27
C GLY A 313 -21.57 18.93 -5.22
N LYS A 314 -20.27 19.13 -5.53
CA LYS A 314 -19.62 20.45 -5.48
C LYS A 314 -19.70 21.20 -6.80
N GLU A 315 -19.55 20.51 -7.93
CA GLU A 315 -19.63 21.08 -9.26
C GLU A 315 -20.41 20.14 -10.17
N LYS A 316 -21.15 20.69 -11.14
CA LYS A 316 -21.84 19.91 -12.17
C LYS A 316 -21.04 19.97 -13.47
N PHE A 317 -20.76 18.81 -14.03
CA PHE A 317 -20.07 18.63 -15.28
C PHE A 317 -21.06 18.12 -16.34
N VAL A 318 -21.11 18.80 -17.48
CA VAL A 318 -21.99 18.44 -18.59
C VAL A 318 -21.16 17.69 -19.64
N ASN A 319 -21.62 16.52 -20.03
CA ASN A 319 -21.02 15.71 -21.10
C ASN A 319 -22.11 15.33 -22.11
N GLY A 320 -22.30 16.17 -23.14
CA GLY A 320 -23.43 16.02 -24.06
C GLY A 320 -24.76 16.32 -23.36
N THR A 321 -25.67 15.33 -23.33
CA THR A 321 -26.96 15.43 -22.62
C THR A 321 -26.87 15.04 -21.15
N ASP A 322 -25.80 14.36 -20.75
CA ASP A 322 -25.65 13.83 -19.40
C ASP A 322 -24.98 14.86 -18.48
N THR A 323 -25.43 14.91 -17.23
CA THR A 323 -24.84 15.75 -16.19
C THR A 323 -24.40 14.88 -15.03
N VAL A 324 -23.13 14.98 -14.66
CA VAL A 324 -22.56 14.33 -13.47
C VAL A 324 -22.13 15.40 -12.47
N ASP A 325 -22.21 15.11 -11.18
CA ASP A 325 -21.89 16.06 -10.11
C ASP A 325 -20.62 15.68 -9.33
N TYR A 326 -19.75 14.88 -9.94
CA TYR A 326 -18.52 14.38 -9.32
C TYR A 326 -17.39 14.28 -10.36
N ILE A 327 -16.17 14.17 -9.84
CA ILE A 327 -14.97 13.83 -10.61
C ILE A 327 -14.70 12.33 -10.41
N GLY A 328 -14.60 11.58 -11.50
CA GLY A 328 -14.35 10.14 -11.48
C GLY A 328 -12.89 9.81 -11.82
N LEU A 329 -12.50 8.57 -11.53
CA LEU A 329 -11.18 8.02 -11.81
C LEU A 329 -11.19 7.19 -13.11
N ASP A 330 -10.06 7.18 -13.79
CA ASP A 330 -9.75 6.18 -14.82
C ASP A 330 -9.09 4.98 -14.15
N TYR A 331 -9.87 3.94 -13.85
CA TYR A 331 -9.44 2.79 -13.08
C TYR A 331 -8.32 2.00 -13.73
N ASP A 332 -8.36 1.84 -15.06
CA ASP A 332 -7.41 1.01 -15.80
C ASP A 332 -6.05 1.71 -15.92
N ALA A 333 -6.07 3.04 -16.01
CA ALA A 333 -4.83 3.83 -16.08
C ALA A 333 -4.25 4.15 -14.69
N SER A 334 -5.07 4.22 -13.63
CA SER A 334 -4.65 4.62 -12.27
C SER A 334 -3.80 3.54 -11.56
N ASN A 335 -3.41 3.79 -10.30
CA ASN A 335 -2.44 2.96 -9.56
C ASN A 335 -1.05 2.91 -10.22
N VAL A 336 -0.63 3.98 -10.89
CA VAL A 336 0.76 4.07 -11.36
C VAL A 336 1.66 4.20 -10.14
N ILE A 337 2.57 3.24 -9.98
CA ILE A 337 3.48 3.18 -8.85
C ILE A 337 4.74 4.00 -9.16
N THR A 338 5.06 4.96 -8.30
CA THR A 338 6.28 5.78 -8.36
C THR A 338 6.98 5.78 -7.01
N GLN A 339 8.23 6.26 -6.94
CA GLN A 339 8.94 6.33 -5.66
C GLN A 339 8.22 7.24 -4.66
N SER A 340 7.55 8.29 -5.14
CA SER A 340 6.79 9.21 -4.31
C SER A 340 5.47 8.63 -3.80
N GLY A 341 4.96 7.55 -4.39
CA GLY A 341 3.62 7.00 -4.13
C GLY A 341 2.80 6.81 -5.41
N GLY A 342 1.48 6.70 -5.26
CA GLY A 342 0.57 6.41 -6.38
C GLY A 342 0.18 7.65 -7.20
N ILE A 343 0.10 7.51 -8.53
CA ILE A 343 -0.57 8.47 -9.42
C ILE A 343 -1.92 7.88 -9.87
N HIS A 344 -2.97 8.71 -9.78
CA HIS A 344 -4.31 8.36 -10.28
C HIS A 344 -4.81 9.37 -11.28
N PHE A 345 -5.49 8.88 -12.32
CA PHE A 345 -6.00 9.74 -13.38
C PHE A 345 -7.47 10.08 -13.17
N ILE A 346 -7.80 11.35 -13.31
CA ILE A 346 -9.14 11.89 -13.09
C ILE A 346 -9.74 12.46 -14.38
N ASN A 347 -11.07 12.35 -14.51
CA ASN A 347 -11.76 12.62 -15.77
C ASN A 347 -12.35 14.04 -15.90
N GLN A 348 -12.24 14.87 -14.86
CA GLN A 348 -12.62 16.29 -14.85
C GLN A 348 -11.52 17.13 -14.21
N ILE A 349 -11.51 18.44 -14.48
CA ILE A 349 -10.58 19.39 -13.87
C ILE A 349 -10.89 19.53 -12.37
N LEU A 350 -9.92 19.21 -11.52
CA LEU A 350 -9.98 19.25 -10.06
C LEU A 350 -9.71 20.66 -9.54
N LYS A 351 -10.76 21.45 -9.40
CA LYS A 351 -10.67 22.77 -8.76
C LYS A 351 -10.76 22.64 -7.23
N PRO A 352 -10.01 23.44 -6.45
CA PRO A 352 -10.19 23.55 -5.02
C PRO A 352 -11.66 23.83 -4.67
N GLN A 353 -12.23 23.00 -3.80
CA GLN A 353 -13.62 23.14 -3.34
C GLN A 353 -13.65 23.46 -1.85
N VAL A 354 -14.71 24.13 -1.40
CA VAL A 354 -14.96 24.27 0.04
C VAL A 354 -15.28 22.87 0.58
N PRO A 355 -14.45 22.32 1.48
CA PRO A 355 -14.62 20.94 1.92
C PRO A 355 -15.85 20.81 2.82
N SER A 356 -16.58 19.71 2.67
CA SER A 356 -17.64 19.35 3.62
C SER A 356 -17.02 18.68 4.84
N ARG A 357 -17.57 18.92 6.03
CA ARG A 357 -17.18 18.15 7.21
C ARG A 357 -17.56 16.68 6.99
N ALA A 358 -16.66 15.77 7.35
CA ALA A 358 -16.85 14.31 7.24
C ALA A 358 -16.44 13.64 8.56
N ILE A 359 -16.87 12.39 8.74
CA ILE A 359 -16.40 11.57 9.85
C ILE A 359 -14.93 11.25 9.61
N VAL A 360 -14.08 11.52 10.61
CA VAL A 360 -12.66 11.14 10.58
C VAL A 360 -12.35 10.25 11.76
N THR A 361 -11.63 9.16 11.51
CA THR A 361 -11.16 8.21 12.53
C THR A 361 -9.64 8.10 12.40
N PHE A 362 -8.95 8.12 13.53
CA PHE A 362 -7.50 8.06 13.60
C PHE A 362 -7.06 6.84 14.42
N GLU A 363 -6.28 5.96 13.78
CA GLU A 363 -5.76 4.66 14.26
C GLU A 363 -4.21 4.66 14.26
N PHE A 364 -3.60 5.83 14.41
CA PHE A 364 -2.14 6.04 14.48
C PHE A 364 -1.34 5.61 13.23
N TYR A 365 -1.98 5.58 12.06
CA TYR A 365 -1.33 5.22 10.79
C TYR A 365 -0.24 6.21 10.36
N GLU A 366 -0.16 7.38 10.97
CA GLU A 366 0.87 8.38 10.70
C GLU A 366 2.25 7.95 11.24
N GLU A 367 2.28 6.99 12.16
CA GLU A 367 3.50 6.42 12.72
C GLU A 367 4.03 5.28 11.86
N ILE A 368 5.16 5.52 11.20
CA ILE A 368 5.79 4.54 10.31
C ILE A 368 6.14 3.26 11.08
N LEU A 369 6.71 3.39 12.27
CA LEU A 369 7.05 2.25 13.12
C LEU A 369 5.83 1.37 13.46
N LEU A 370 4.67 2.00 13.73
CA LEU A 370 3.45 1.24 14.04
C LEU A 370 2.93 0.49 12.82
N ASN A 371 3.09 1.05 11.61
CA ASN A 371 2.72 0.35 10.38
C ASN A 371 3.60 -0.87 10.14
N GLU A 372 4.91 -0.79 10.44
CA GLU A 372 5.80 -1.96 10.40
C GLU A 372 5.37 -3.04 11.39
N PHE A 373 5.05 -2.65 12.63
CA PHE A 373 4.55 -3.60 13.65
C PHE A 373 3.19 -4.19 13.27
N ARG A 374 2.31 -3.40 12.65
CA ARG A 374 1.01 -3.84 12.15
C ARG A 374 1.17 -4.92 11.07
N ALA A 375 2.17 -4.79 10.20
CA ALA A 375 2.47 -5.79 9.18
C ALA A 375 3.05 -7.09 9.78
N LYS A 376 3.91 -6.97 10.81
CA LYS A 376 4.54 -8.13 11.46
C LYS A 376 3.57 -8.95 12.31
N GLY A 377 2.63 -8.29 12.98
CA GLY A 377 1.75 -8.96 13.95
C GLY A 377 2.48 -9.30 15.26
N GLY A 378 1.78 -9.24 16.40
CA GLY A 378 2.34 -9.50 17.72
C GLY A 378 2.28 -8.32 18.67
N SER A 379 3.09 -8.36 19.73
CA SER A 379 3.17 -7.32 20.76
C SER A 379 4.58 -6.76 20.82
N PHE A 380 4.71 -5.45 20.64
CA PHE A 380 5.99 -4.76 20.49
C PHE A 380 6.12 -3.67 21.55
N LEU A 381 7.20 -3.72 22.32
CA LEU A 381 7.57 -2.64 23.23
C LEU A 381 8.14 -1.48 22.41
N ILE A 382 7.63 -0.27 22.63
CA ILE A 382 8.21 0.94 22.06
C ILE A 382 9.29 1.44 23.02
N GLU A 383 10.55 1.11 22.70
CA GLU A 383 11.68 1.30 23.62
C GLU A 383 12.10 2.78 23.79
N ASN A 384 11.82 3.62 22.79
CA ASN A 384 12.33 4.99 22.74
C ASN A 384 11.34 5.94 22.05
N GLU A 385 11.03 7.06 22.70
CA GLU A 385 10.16 8.13 22.19
C GLU A 385 10.67 8.80 20.91
N LYS A 386 11.96 8.67 20.60
CA LYS A 386 12.57 9.21 19.39
C LYS A 386 12.23 8.42 18.13
N LEU A 387 11.64 7.23 18.29
CA LEU A 387 11.19 6.39 17.18
C LEU A 387 9.77 6.72 16.71
N MET A 388 9.07 7.60 17.44
CA MET A 388 7.69 7.98 17.20
C MET A 388 7.63 9.47 16.89
N ASP A 389 6.93 9.86 15.82
CA ASP A 389 6.86 11.26 15.38
C ASP A 389 5.62 11.99 15.92
N TYR A 390 4.51 11.28 16.07
CA TYR A 390 3.17 11.82 16.37
C TYR A 390 2.67 11.44 17.76
N VAL A 391 3.15 10.33 18.32
CA VAL A 391 2.78 9.83 19.63
C VAL A 391 3.93 10.07 20.60
N LYS A 392 3.62 10.76 21.70
CA LYS A 392 4.55 10.96 22.81
C LYS A 392 3.91 10.47 24.09
N TRP A 393 4.69 9.81 24.95
CA TRP A 393 4.17 9.32 26.22
C TRP A 393 5.20 9.47 27.35
N THR A 394 4.71 9.50 28.58
CA THR A 394 5.52 9.48 29.79
C THR A 394 4.90 8.55 30.82
N GLY A 395 5.70 8.13 31.81
CA GLY A 395 5.28 7.18 32.84
C GLY A 395 5.58 5.75 32.45
N SER A 396 4.53 4.92 32.36
CA SER A 396 4.64 3.49 32.06
C SER A 396 5.14 3.15 30.65
N LYS A 397 5.55 1.89 30.46
CA LYS A 397 5.96 1.34 29.16
C LYS A 397 4.79 1.29 28.19
N LEU A 398 5.04 1.76 26.96
CA LEU A 398 4.09 1.74 25.87
C LEU A 398 4.35 0.55 24.94
N TYR A 399 3.30 -0.16 24.60
CA TYR A 399 3.32 -1.26 23.65
C TYR A 399 2.37 -0.96 22.50
N TYR A 400 2.71 -1.46 21.31
CA TYR A 400 1.75 -1.62 20.23
C TYR A 400 1.42 -3.10 20.06
N VAL A 401 0.14 -3.42 19.90
CA VAL A 401 -0.32 -4.80 19.78
C VAL A 401 -1.12 -4.95 18.49
N LYS A 402 -0.76 -5.94 17.68
CA LYS A 402 -1.55 -6.47 16.57
C LYS A 402 -1.85 -7.94 16.87
N SER A 403 -3.08 -8.22 17.29
CA SER A 403 -3.49 -9.54 17.76
C SER A 403 -3.85 -10.47 16.61
N ASN A 404 -3.36 -11.71 16.68
CA ASN A 404 -3.80 -12.82 15.84
C ASN A 404 -4.99 -13.59 16.47
N ASP A 405 -5.41 -13.20 17.68
CA ASP A 405 -6.53 -13.84 18.38
C ASP A 405 -7.87 -13.43 17.73
N ASP A 406 -8.65 -14.41 17.31
CA ASP A 406 -9.99 -14.19 16.75
C ASP A 406 -11.03 -13.72 17.77
N SER A 407 -10.70 -13.76 19.05
CA SER A 407 -11.50 -13.15 20.12
C SER A 407 -11.19 -11.68 20.35
N GLU A 408 -10.11 -11.14 19.76
CA GLU A 408 -9.82 -9.71 19.85
C GLU A 408 -10.90 -8.90 19.09
N ARG A 409 -11.34 -7.80 19.72
CA ARG A 409 -12.48 -6.99 19.28
C ARG A 409 -12.13 -5.52 19.06
N ALA A 410 -10.88 -5.10 19.31
CA ALA A 410 -10.38 -3.85 18.77
C ALA A 410 -10.61 -3.80 17.25
N TRP A 411 -10.87 -2.61 16.71
CA TRP A 411 -10.91 -2.45 15.26
C TRP A 411 -9.56 -2.88 14.69
N SER A 412 -9.61 -3.65 13.60
CA SER A 412 -8.42 -4.20 12.94
C SER A 412 -7.63 -5.15 13.84
N LYS A 413 -8.13 -5.49 15.04
CA LYS A 413 -7.41 -6.27 16.07
C LYS A 413 -6.08 -5.62 16.48
N ASP A 414 -5.96 -4.30 16.41
CA ASP A 414 -4.79 -3.58 16.90
C ASP A 414 -5.12 -2.44 17.87
N TYR A 415 -4.16 -2.10 18.73
CA TYR A 415 -4.31 -1.06 19.75
C TYR A 415 -2.97 -0.68 20.40
N MET A 416 -2.91 0.52 20.97
CA MET A 416 -1.85 0.94 21.89
C MET A 416 -2.15 0.43 23.29
N LEU A 417 -1.15 -0.14 23.97
CA LEU A 417 -1.26 -0.68 25.33
C LEU A 417 -0.28 0.01 26.28
N ILE A 418 -0.80 0.59 27.36
CA ILE A 418 0.00 1.14 28.45
C ILE A 418 -0.65 0.74 29.79
N ASP A 419 0.17 0.34 30.77
CA ASP A 419 -0.32 -0.16 32.06
C ASP A 419 0.43 0.48 33.22
N GLY A 420 -0.29 1.18 34.09
CA GLY A 420 0.23 1.91 35.24
C GLY A 420 -0.14 3.38 35.20
N ASP A 421 0.77 4.25 35.63
CA ASP A 421 0.59 5.70 35.58
C ASP A 421 1.20 6.26 34.30
N PHE A 422 0.43 7.01 33.52
CA PHE A 422 0.82 7.44 32.20
C PHE A 422 0.18 8.76 31.76
N THR A 423 0.88 9.42 30.85
CA THR A 423 0.31 10.38 29.92
C THR A 423 0.69 9.94 28.52
N ILE A 424 -0.26 9.83 27.61
CA ILE A 424 -0.02 9.56 26.19
C ILE A 424 -0.69 10.65 25.36
N SER A 425 0.04 11.20 24.41
CA SER A 425 -0.44 12.23 23.49
C SER A 425 -0.26 11.76 22.05
N TYR A 426 -1.15 12.21 21.18
CA TYR A 426 -1.18 11.89 19.77
C TYR A 426 -1.51 13.15 18.98
N GLN A 427 -0.60 13.52 18.09
CA GLN A 427 -0.75 14.62 17.15
C GLN A 427 -1.55 14.16 15.94
N LEU A 428 -2.81 14.58 15.88
CA LEU A 428 -3.72 14.26 14.80
C LEU A 428 -3.34 14.98 13.49
N PRO A 429 -3.59 14.35 12.33
CA PRO A 429 -3.69 15.04 11.05
C PRO A 429 -4.66 16.22 11.07
N LYS A 430 -4.62 17.04 10.01
CA LYS A 430 -5.47 18.23 9.93
C LYS A 430 -6.95 17.85 9.88
N ILE A 431 -7.78 18.52 10.69
CA ILE A 431 -9.25 18.36 10.72
C ILE A 431 -9.89 19.67 10.29
N ILE A 432 -10.93 19.61 9.44
CA ILE A 432 -11.67 20.80 8.96
C ILE A 432 -12.33 21.51 10.14
N GLN A 433 -12.32 22.85 10.14
CA GLN A 433 -12.99 23.65 11.16
C GLN A 433 -14.49 23.30 11.30
N GLY A 434 -15.00 23.39 12.52
CA GLY A 434 -16.41 23.18 12.85
C GLY A 434 -16.59 22.35 14.10
N LYS A 435 -17.87 22.03 14.39
CA LYS A 435 -18.25 21.26 15.57
C LYS A 435 -18.26 19.76 15.29
N TYR A 436 -17.72 18.99 16.22
CA TYR A 436 -17.64 17.54 16.18
C TYR A 436 -18.00 16.93 17.53
N THR A 437 -18.71 15.82 17.52
CA THR A 437 -18.75 14.90 18.65
C THR A 437 -17.50 14.03 18.62
N VAL A 438 -16.81 13.92 19.77
CA VAL A 438 -15.60 13.13 19.90
C VAL A 438 -15.93 11.80 20.56
N TYR A 439 -15.49 10.71 19.93
CA TYR A 439 -15.61 9.35 20.43
C TYR A 439 -14.23 8.76 20.66
N PHE A 440 -13.99 8.25 21.86
CA PHE A 440 -12.77 7.58 22.26
C PHE A 440 -13.04 6.08 22.36
N GLN A 441 -12.35 5.29 21.53
CA GLN A 441 -12.51 3.84 21.52
C GLN A 441 -11.39 3.19 22.34
N ALA A 442 -11.76 2.48 23.38
CA ALA A 442 -10.83 1.75 24.24
C ALA A 442 -11.50 0.53 24.87
N ASP A 443 -10.69 -0.42 25.37
CA ASP A 443 -11.16 -1.49 26.26
C ASP A 443 -11.73 -0.85 27.53
N ALA A 444 -13.01 -1.13 27.79
CA ALA A 444 -13.79 -0.53 28.85
C ALA A 444 -14.49 -1.60 29.71
N PHE A 445 -13.85 -2.75 29.98
CA PHE A 445 -14.51 -3.87 30.68
C PHE A 445 -13.75 -4.44 31.89
N SER A 446 -12.42 -4.31 31.93
CA SER A 446 -11.63 -4.96 32.99
C SER A 446 -11.52 -4.11 34.25
N SER A 447 -11.63 -4.74 35.42
CA SER A 447 -11.39 -4.09 36.72
C SER A 447 -9.97 -3.56 36.91
N THR A 448 -9.03 -3.97 36.05
CA THR A 448 -7.65 -3.49 36.03
C THR A 448 -7.45 -2.26 35.14
N ASN A 449 -8.47 -1.83 34.39
CA ASN A 449 -8.33 -0.71 33.48
C ASN A 449 -8.29 0.62 34.24
N ALA A 450 -7.61 1.61 33.66
CA ALA A 450 -7.41 2.92 34.25
C ALA A 450 -8.70 3.77 34.30
N LEU A 451 -8.75 4.73 35.24
CA LEU A 451 -9.64 5.88 35.14
C LEU A 451 -8.87 7.00 34.43
N VAL A 452 -9.36 7.50 33.30
CA VAL A 452 -8.61 8.46 32.48
C VAL A 452 -9.35 9.78 32.25
N GLU A 453 -8.58 10.79 31.87
CA GLU A 453 -9.05 12.08 31.37
C GLU A 453 -8.54 12.30 29.96
N LEU A 454 -9.36 12.92 29.11
CA LEU A 454 -8.98 13.27 27.74
C LEU A 454 -8.92 14.79 27.58
N TYR A 455 -7.87 15.25 26.90
CA TYR A 455 -7.61 16.63 26.57
C TYR A 455 -7.45 16.77 25.07
N ILE A 456 -7.93 17.89 24.50
CA ILE A 456 -7.62 18.28 23.12
C ILE A 456 -7.04 19.69 23.14
N ASP A 457 -5.86 19.85 22.53
CA ASP A 457 -5.09 21.08 22.52
C ASP A 457 -4.87 21.66 23.93
N GLY A 458 -4.60 20.79 24.91
CA GLY A 458 -4.40 21.12 26.32
C GLY A 458 -5.67 21.43 27.11
N ASN A 459 -6.85 21.44 26.48
CA ASN A 459 -8.12 21.68 27.16
C ASN A 459 -8.82 20.35 27.47
N LYS A 460 -9.25 20.15 28.72
CA LYS A 460 -9.99 18.96 29.12
C LYS A 460 -11.30 18.89 28.34
N LEU A 461 -11.56 17.74 27.72
CA LEU A 461 -12.79 17.45 27.00
C LEU A 461 -13.60 16.40 27.77
N GLY A 462 -14.83 16.75 28.15
CA GLY A 462 -15.72 15.83 28.84
C GLY A 462 -15.39 15.61 30.32
N GLY A 463 -15.95 14.53 30.87
CA GLY A 463 -15.76 14.09 32.25
C GLY A 463 -14.65 13.05 32.41
N LEU A 464 -14.63 12.41 33.58
CA LEU A 464 -13.77 11.25 33.84
C LEU A 464 -14.27 10.05 33.02
N ILE A 465 -13.35 9.29 32.43
CA ILE A 465 -13.63 8.09 31.64
C ILE A 465 -13.19 6.87 32.45
N ASP A 466 -14.18 6.17 33.04
CA ASP A 466 -13.96 4.95 33.80
C ASP A 466 -13.92 3.74 32.85
N LEU A 467 -12.72 3.26 32.53
CA LEU A 467 -12.52 2.13 31.62
C LEU A 467 -12.74 0.77 32.29
N THR A 468 -13.18 0.71 33.55
CA THR A 468 -13.53 -0.56 34.19
C THR A 468 -14.92 -1.05 33.78
N LYS A 469 -15.73 -0.20 33.12
CA LYS A 469 -17.11 -0.46 32.75
C LYS A 469 -17.50 0.22 31.44
N GLY A 470 -18.44 -0.38 30.72
CA GLY A 470 -18.93 0.09 29.42
C GLY A 470 -18.97 -1.03 28.39
N GLY A 471 -17.95 -1.88 28.40
CA GLY A 471 -17.89 -3.09 27.59
C GLY A 471 -18.49 -4.33 28.27
N SER A 472 -18.31 -5.47 27.63
CA SER A 472 -18.70 -6.80 28.12
C SER A 472 -17.59 -7.83 27.87
N ALA A 473 -17.69 -9.01 28.48
CA ALA A 473 -16.70 -10.08 28.27
C ALA A 473 -16.53 -10.48 26.79
N THR A 474 -17.61 -10.39 26.00
CA THR A 474 -17.58 -10.71 24.57
C THR A 474 -17.21 -9.51 23.69
N TYR A 475 -17.51 -8.29 24.14
CA TYR A 475 -17.22 -7.04 23.44
C TYR A 475 -16.64 -6.03 24.44
N PRO A 476 -15.36 -6.14 24.79
CA PRO A 476 -14.77 -5.33 25.85
C PRO A 476 -14.54 -3.87 25.44
N TYR A 477 -14.42 -3.59 24.14
CA TYR A 477 -14.22 -2.23 23.63
C TYR A 477 -15.53 -1.47 23.55
N SER A 478 -15.48 -0.19 23.92
CA SER A 478 -16.62 0.72 23.86
C SER A 478 -16.27 2.00 23.12
N SER A 479 -17.24 2.52 22.35
CA SER A 479 -17.15 3.84 21.73
C SER A 479 -17.66 4.88 22.71
N ILE A 480 -16.75 5.50 23.46
CA ILE A 480 -17.08 6.39 24.56
C ILE A 480 -17.25 7.80 24.02
N LYS A 481 -18.48 8.32 24.06
CA LYS A 481 -18.74 9.74 23.74
C LYS A 481 -18.11 10.63 24.81
N VAL A 482 -17.04 11.34 24.44
CA VAL A 482 -16.27 12.17 25.37
C VAL A 482 -16.92 13.54 25.52
N GLY A 483 -17.29 14.17 24.41
CA GLY A 483 -17.82 15.53 24.41
C GLY A 483 -17.95 16.12 23.02
N VAL A 484 -18.18 17.42 22.95
CA VAL A 484 -18.26 18.20 21.71
C VAL A 484 -17.13 19.20 21.68
N ILE A 485 -16.42 19.27 20.55
CA ILE A 485 -15.36 20.25 20.30
C ILE A 485 -15.70 21.11 19.09
N ASP A 486 -15.22 22.35 19.06
CA ASP A 486 -15.42 23.32 17.98
C ASP A 486 -14.06 23.81 17.47
N PHE A 487 -13.55 23.15 16.43
CA PHE A 487 -12.28 23.51 15.81
C PHE A 487 -12.43 24.80 15.02
N LYS A 488 -11.57 25.80 15.30
CA LYS A 488 -11.68 27.15 14.72
C LYS A 488 -10.95 27.33 13.40
N LYS A 489 -10.03 26.42 13.07
CA LYS A 489 -9.22 26.45 11.86
C LYS A 489 -8.93 25.03 11.41
N TYR A 490 -8.68 24.86 10.12
CA TYR A 490 -8.15 23.63 9.56
C TYR A 490 -6.68 23.48 9.99
N ALA A 491 -6.43 22.58 10.95
CA ALA A 491 -5.10 22.36 11.53
C ALA A 491 -5.02 20.96 12.15
N GLY A 492 -3.80 20.51 12.42
CA GLY A 492 -3.57 19.35 13.28
C GLY A 492 -3.86 19.72 14.74
N HIS A 493 -4.25 18.73 15.53
CA HIS A 493 -4.67 18.89 16.92
C HIS A 493 -4.01 17.83 17.80
N THR A 494 -3.74 18.14 19.05
CA THR A 494 -3.13 17.15 19.97
C THR A 494 -4.18 16.60 20.90
N VAL A 495 -4.39 15.29 20.85
CA VAL A 495 -5.17 14.54 21.83
C VAL A 495 -4.21 14.06 22.91
N GLU A 496 -4.58 14.23 24.17
CA GLU A 496 -3.80 13.73 25.30
C GLU A 496 -4.71 12.96 26.25
N VAL A 497 -4.29 11.77 26.65
CA VAL A 497 -4.97 10.89 27.60
C VAL A 497 -4.09 10.72 28.83
N LYS A 498 -4.64 11.02 30.00
CA LYS A 498 -3.95 10.96 31.29
C LYS A 498 -4.62 9.97 32.21
N SER A 499 -3.87 9.09 32.86
CA SER A 499 -4.40 8.29 33.97
C SER A 499 -4.60 9.15 35.21
N LEU A 500 -5.79 9.07 35.80
CA LEU A 500 -6.09 9.61 37.11
C LEU A 500 -5.99 8.53 38.19
N ILE A 501 -6.46 7.31 37.87
CA ILE A 501 -6.18 6.11 38.65
C ILE A 501 -5.33 5.20 37.76
N PRO A 502 -4.10 4.87 38.16
CA PRO A 502 -3.22 3.99 37.41
C PRO A 502 -3.89 2.66 37.06
N GLY A 503 -3.59 2.15 35.87
CA GLY A 503 -4.10 0.88 35.39
C GLY A 503 -3.89 0.75 33.89
N ARG A 504 -4.58 -0.22 33.30
CA ARG A 504 -4.43 -0.54 31.89
C ARG A 504 -5.28 0.35 30.99
N LEU A 505 -4.68 0.85 29.93
CA LEU A 505 -5.35 1.43 28.76
C LEU A 505 -5.01 0.60 27.53
N LYS A 506 -6.04 0.09 26.84
CA LYS A 506 -5.94 -0.38 25.46
C LYS A 506 -6.67 0.63 24.57
N TRP A 507 -5.92 1.52 23.93
CA TRP A 507 -6.46 2.57 23.07
C TRP A 507 -6.48 2.09 21.62
N ASP A 508 -7.68 1.95 21.07
CA ASP A 508 -7.93 1.48 19.70
C ASP A 508 -7.87 2.67 18.72
N TYR A 509 -8.85 3.58 18.78
CA TYR A 509 -8.88 4.77 17.92
C TYR A 509 -9.55 5.97 18.59
N ILE A 510 -9.43 7.14 17.95
CA ILE A 510 -10.28 8.30 18.25
C ILE A 510 -11.02 8.75 16.99
N ARG A 511 -12.31 9.09 17.14
CA ARG A 511 -13.19 9.49 16.03
C ARG A 511 -13.85 10.84 16.28
N PHE A 512 -13.99 11.62 15.22
CA PHE A 512 -14.69 12.89 15.20
C PHE A 512 -15.85 12.82 14.21
N GLU A 513 -17.07 12.99 14.73
CA GLU A 513 -18.29 12.98 13.93
C GLU A 513 -18.87 14.40 13.83
N PRO A 514 -19.01 14.98 12.63
CA PRO A 514 -19.54 16.33 12.46
C PRO A 514 -20.93 16.50 13.07
N LEU A 515 -21.17 17.64 13.73
CA LEU A 515 -22.49 18.06 14.23
C LEU A 515 -23.29 18.90 13.25
#